data_AF-A0A1E4KAF7-F1
#
_entry.id   AF-A0A1E4KAF7-F1
#
_cell.length_a   1.000
_cell.length_b   1.000
_cell.length_c   1.000
_cell.angle_alpha   90.00
_cell.angle_beta   90.00
_cell.angle_gamma   90.00
#
_symmetry.space_group_name_H-M   'P 1'
#
loop_
_entity.id
_entity.type
_entity.pdbx_description
1 polymer ?
#
loop_
_entity_poly.entity_id
_entity_poly.type
_entity_poly.pdbx_seq_one_letter_code
_entity_poly.pdbx_strand_id
1 'polypeptide(L)'
;MFRSVVAIAFALACTAVQAHQLTVSGSDTVRLGSKVISHGDTRARVVDAGGEPSYVRKLYIDNEKTQPNGERWVYRTGQNKHTVIELGPDGYVRWVADVIGQVNIKEIGDR
;
A
#
# COMPACT_ATOMS: atom_id res chain seq x y z
N MET A 1 43.40 41.78 29.77
CA MET A 1 42.39 41.23 30.72
C MET A 1 41.17 42.13 30.57
N PHE A 2 39.99 41.79 30.03
CA PHE A 2 39.05 40.69 30.26
C PHE A 2 38.19 40.52 28.99
N ARG A 3 38.21 39.33 28.37
CA ARG A 3 37.09 38.37 28.25
C ARG A 3 35.88 38.85 27.42
N SER A 4 36.01 38.72 26.10
CA SER A 4 34.88 38.55 25.17
C SER A 4 34.49 37.08 25.13
N VAL A 5 33.40 36.67 25.76
CA VAL A 5 32.73 35.40 25.47
C VAL A 5 31.25 35.59 25.80
N VAL A 6 30.39 35.41 24.81
CA VAL A 6 29.19 34.54 24.84
C VAL A 6 28.53 34.70 23.46
N ALA A 7 28.96 33.86 22.52
CA ALA A 7 28.18 33.60 21.31
C ALA A 7 27.27 32.40 21.64
N ILE A 8 25.98 32.67 21.87
CA ILE A 8 24.98 31.61 22.01
C ILE A 8 24.66 31.13 20.59
N ALA A 9 25.30 30.02 20.20
CA ALA A 9 24.90 29.27 19.03
C ALA A 9 23.58 28.56 19.35
N PHE A 10 22.47 29.15 18.90
CA PHE A 10 21.17 28.48 18.91
C PHE A 10 21.22 27.37 17.86
N ALA A 11 21.53 26.16 18.30
CA ALA A 11 21.49 24.98 17.45
C ALA A 11 20.05 24.80 16.95
N LEU A 12 19.85 24.96 15.65
CA LEU A 12 18.65 24.56 14.94
C LEU A 12 18.40 23.07 15.24
N ALA A 13 17.43 22.80 16.12
CA ALA A 13 16.79 21.51 16.18
C ALA A 13 15.98 21.35 14.89
N CYS A 14 16.63 20.87 13.83
CA CYS A 14 15.95 20.36 12.65
C CYS A 14 15.24 19.09 13.11
N THR A 15 13.99 19.23 13.55
CA THR A 15 13.09 18.11 13.78
C THR A 15 12.96 17.38 12.45
N ALA A 16 13.70 16.29 12.31
CA ALA A 16 13.51 15.34 11.23
C ALA A 16 12.13 14.73 11.43
N VAL A 17 11.11 15.38 10.86
CA VAL A 17 9.83 14.76 10.59
C VAL A 17 10.16 13.60 9.64
N GLN A 18 10.32 12.40 10.19
CA GLN A 18 10.32 11.16 9.43
C GLN A 18 8.94 11.03 8.81
N ALA A 19 8.75 11.69 7.67
CA ALA A 19 7.65 11.38 6.79
C ALA A 19 7.85 9.93 6.37
N HIS A 20 6.97 9.02 6.82
CA HIS A 20 6.90 7.66 6.28
C HIS A 20 6.57 7.79 4.79
N GLN A 21 7.60 7.84 3.94
CA GLN A 21 7.45 7.94 2.51
C GLN A 21 6.96 6.58 2.01
N LEU A 22 5.67 6.52 1.69
CA LEU A 22 5.08 5.39 1.02
C LEU A 22 5.21 5.61 -0.48
N THR A 23 5.91 4.72 -1.15
CA THR A 23 5.97 4.70 -2.61
C THR A 23 4.94 3.70 -3.09
N VAL A 24 3.91 4.22 -3.76
CA VAL A 24 2.94 3.40 -4.50
C VAL A 24 3.34 3.42 -5.96
N SER A 25 3.62 2.26 -6.52
CA SER A 25 3.82 2.11 -7.96
C SER A 25 2.67 1.29 -8.51
N GLY A 26 1.70 1.98 -9.13
CA GLY A 26 0.69 1.33 -9.97
C GLY A 26 1.38 0.79 -11.22
N SER A 27 1.11 -0.47 -11.55
CA SER A 27 1.68 -1.14 -12.72
C SER A 27 0.59 -1.95 -13.42
N ASP A 28 0.76 -2.22 -14.71
CA ASP A 28 -0.14 -3.13 -15.44
C ASP A 28 -0.05 -4.57 -14.91
N THR A 29 1.06 -4.89 -14.22
CA THR A 29 1.32 -6.22 -13.67
C THR A 29 2.06 -6.16 -12.32
N VAL A 30 1.86 -7.17 -11.48
CA VAL A 30 2.63 -7.38 -10.24
C VAL A 30 3.07 -8.83 -10.11
N ARG A 31 4.21 -9.06 -9.45
CA ARG A 31 4.63 -10.42 -9.10
C ARG A 31 4.06 -10.79 -7.73
N LEU A 32 3.25 -11.84 -7.70
CA LEU A 32 2.67 -12.41 -6.49
C LEU A 32 3.15 -13.87 -6.36
N GLY A 33 3.96 -14.13 -5.33
CA GLY A 33 4.67 -15.41 -5.22
C GLY A 33 5.56 -15.66 -6.43
N SER A 34 5.38 -16.80 -7.09
CA SER A 34 6.12 -17.17 -8.31
C SER A 34 5.45 -16.69 -9.60
N LYS A 35 4.23 -16.14 -9.54
CA LYS A 35 3.41 -15.81 -10.71
C LYS A 35 3.32 -14.29 -10.93
N VAL A 36 3.02 -13.91 -12.17
CA VAL A 36 2.69 -12.53 -12.54
C VAL A 36 1.18 -12.44 -12.68
N ILE A 37 0.61 -11.44 -12.01
CA ILE A 37 -0.79 -11.07 -12.05
C ILE A 37 -0.93 -9.77 -12.84
N SER A 38 -1.92 -9.71 -13.72
CA SER A 38 -2.21 -8.54 -14.56
C SER A 38 -3.70 -8.19 -14.56
N HIS A 39 -4.02 -7.02 -15.11
CA HIS A 39 -5.40 -6.68 -15.45
C HIS A 39 -6.10 -7.81 -16.24
N GLY A 40 -7.35 -8.10 -15.88
CA GLY A 40 -8.16 -9.15 -16.51
C GLY A 40 -7.91 -10.57 -16.00
N ASP A 41 -6.96 -10.78 -15.07
CA ASP A 41 -6.83 -12.08 -14.41
C ASP A 41 -8.02 -12.37 -13.49
N THR A 42 -8.35 -13.65 -13.31
CA THR A 42 -9.49 -14.05 -12.47
C THR A 42 -9.11 -14.08 -11.00
N ARG A 43 -10.11 -13.91 -10.12
CA ARG A 43 -9.98 -14.15 -8.67
C ARG A 43 -9.29 -15.48 -8.35
N ALA A 44 -9.66 -16.56 -9.06
CA ALA A 44 -9.09 -17.88 -8.84
C ALA A 44 -7.58 -17.91 -9.12
N ARG A 45 -7.13 -17.25 -10.19
CA ARG A 45 -5.70 -17.13 -10.52
C ARG A 45 -4.93 -16.34 -9.47
N VAL A 46 -5.52 -15.28 -8.91
CA VAL A 46 -4.90 -14.50 -7.83
C VAL A 46 -4.72 -15.35 -6.58
N VAL A 47 -5.74 -16.10 -6.17
CA VAL A 47 -5.67 -17.02 -5.02
C VAL A 47 -4.64 -18.13 -5.24
N ASP A 48 -4.59 -18.70 -6.45
CA ASP A 48 -3.60 -19.71 -6.82
C ASP A 48 -2.16 -19.17 -6.85
N ALA A 49 -1.96 -17.87 -7.08
CA ALA A 49 -0.65 -17.22 -7.05
C ALA A 49 -0.17 -16.85 -5.64
N GLY A 50 -1.06 -16.30 -4.80
CA GLY A 50 -0.70 -15.70 -3.51
C GLY A 50 -1.27 -16.37 -2.28
N GLY A 51 -2.14 -17.36 -2.44
CA GLY A 51 -2.94 -17.92 -1.35
C GLY A 51 -4.01 -16.94 -0.86
N GLU A 52 -4.30 -16.97 0.44
CA GLU A 52 -5.25 -16.03 1.04
C GLU A 52 -4.62 -14.63 1.23
N PRO A 53 -5.37 -13.56 0.91
CA PRO A 53 -4.91 -12.20 1.15
C PRO A 53 -4.78 -11.93 2.66
N SER A 54 -3.78 -11.13 3.02
CA SER A 54 -3.56 -10.70 4.41
C SER A 54 -4.63 -9.71 4.89
N TYR A 55 -5.28 -9.00 3.96
CA TYR A 55 -6.42 -8.13 4.24
C TYR A 55 -7.33 -8.01 3.03
N VAL A 56 -8.64 -7.96 3.27
CA VAL A 56 -9.68 -7.75 2.25
C VAL A 56 -10.57 -6.59 2.66
N ARG A 57 -10.77 -5.65 1.74
CA ARG A 57 -11.70 -4.54 1.88
C ARG A 57 -12.72 -4.58 0.76
N LYS A 58 -14.01 -4.50 1.08
CA LYS A 58 -15.05 -4.29 0.08
C LYS A 58 -14.98 -2.85 -0.42
N LEU A 59 -14.99 -2.67 -1.74
CA LEU A 59 -15.11 -1.38 -2.38
C LEU A 59 -16.59 -1.12 -2.67
N TYR A 60 -17.05 0.10 -2.52
CA TYR A 60 -18.45 0.48 -2.72
C TYR A 60 -18.51 1.67 -3.69
N ILE A 61 -19.53 1.72 -4.54
CA ILE A 61 -19.76 2.87 -5.44
C ILE A 61 -20.30 4.07 -4.66
N ASP A 62 -21.13 3.80 -3.66
CA ASP A 62 -21.80 4.80 -2.85
C ASP A 62 -21.21 4.91 -1.44
N ASN A 63 -21.44 6.08 -0.82
CA ASN A 63 -21.03 6.35 0.57
C ASN A 63 -21.86 5.56 1.58
N GLU A 64 -23.03 5.05 1.18
CA GLU A 64 -23.95 4.29 2.04
C GLU A 64 -23.53 2.82 2.19
N LYS A 65 -22.53 2.37 1.42
CA LYS A 65 -22.01 1.00 1.37
C LYS A 65 -23.09 -0.03 1.07
N THR A 66 -24.08 0.34 0.25
CA THR A 66 -25.23 -0.55 -0.04
C THR A 66 -24.90 -1.55 -1.13
N GLN A 67 -24.11 -1.16 -2.15
CA GLN A 67 -23.70 -2.07 -3.21
C GLN A 67 -22.17 -2.21 -3.33
N PRO A 68 -21.60 -3.41 -3.07
CA PRO A 68 -20.18 -3.63 -3.28
C PRO A 68 -19.85 -3.61 -4.78
N ASN A 69 -18.83 -2.85 -5.14
CA ASN A 69 -18.28 -2.68 -6.50
C ASN A 69 -16.95 -3.43 -6.68
N GLY A 70 -16.76 -4.48 -5.89
CA GLY A 70 -15.55 -5.28 -5.89
C GLY A 70 -14.84 -5.28 -4.55
N GLU A 71 -13.59 -5.72 -4.59
CA GLU A 71 -12.79 -5.97 -3.40
C GLU A 71 -11.35 -5.53 -3.65
N ARG A 72 -10.73 -4.91 -2.64
CA ARG A 72 -9.30 -4.66 -2.60
C ARG A 72 -8.64 -5.66 -1.67
N TRP A 73 -7.71 -6.41 -2.20
CA TRP A 73 -6.94 -7.44 -1.53
C TRP A 73 -5.52 -6.95 -1.31
N VAL A 74 -4.98 -7.17 -0.12
CA VAL A 74 -3.62 -6.78 0.23
C VAL A 74 -2.84 -8.01 0.69
N TYR A 75 -1.70 -8.24 0.04
CA TYR A 75 -0.77 -9.31 0.34
C TYR A 75 0.50 -8.75 0.96
N ARG A 76 1.01 -9.37 2.01
CA ARG A 76 2.35 -9.08 2.52
C ARG A 76 3.38 -9.89 1.73
N THR A 77 4.06 -9.25 0.79
CA THR A 77 5.02 -9.91 -0.12
C THR A 77 6.49 -9.69 0.28
N GLY A 78 6.74 -8.87 1.30
CA GLY A 78 8.05 -8.72 1.92
C GLY A 78 7.95 -8.05 3.29
N GLN A 79 9.11 -7.77 3.91
CA GLN A 79 9.15 -7.18 5.25
C GLN A 79 8.45 -5.81 5.31
N ASN A 80 8.67 -4.98 4.29
CA ASN A 80 8.08 -3.65 4.10
C ASN A 80 7.49 -3.49 2.68
N LYS A 81 7.06 -4.59 2.06
CA LYS A 81 6.47 -4.60 0.72
C LYS A 81 5.11 -5.27 0.78
N HIS A 82 4.12 -4.60 0.20
CA HIS A 82 2.76 -5.07 0.07
C HIS A 82 2.33 -5.05 -1.39
N THR A 83 1.63 -6.09 -1.83
CA THR A 83 1.04 -6.13 -3.16
C THR A 83 -0.46 -5.97 -3.02
N VAL A 84 -1.01 -4.99 -3.72
CA VAL A 84 -2.43 -4.64 -3.70
C VAL A 84 -3.05 -5.07 -5.02
N ILE A 85 -4.19 -5.73 -4.94
CA ILE A 85 -4.95 -6.20 -6.09
C ILE A 85 -6.40 -5.78 -5.89
N GLU A 86 -6.96 -5.11 -6.88
CA GLU A 86 -8.39 -4.81 -6.91
C GLU A 86 -9.10 -5.74 -7.87
N LEU A 87 -10.16 -6.37 -7.36
CA LEU A 87 -11.07 -7.20 -8.12
C LEU A 87 -12.36 -6.41 -8.34
N GLY A 88 -12.90 -6.46 -9.55
CA GLY A 88 -14.25 -5.99 -9.84
C GLY A 88 -15.34 -6.87 -9.21
N PRO A 89 -16.61 -6.44 -9.26
CA PRO A 89 -17.76 -7.25 -8.88
C PRO A 89 -17.96 -8.46 -9.80
N ASP A 90 -17.35 -8.43 -10.99
CA ASP A 90 -17.26 -9.52 -11.96
C ASP A 90 -16.20 -10.58 -11.59
N GLY A 91 -15.39 -10.34 -10.56
CA GLY A 91 -14.35 -11.25 -10.10
C GLY A 91 -13.05 -11.18 -10.91
N TYR A 92 -12.86 -10.17 -11.75
CA TYR A 92 -11.64 -9.95 -12.54
C TYR A 92 -10.78 -8.84 -11.95
N VAL A 93 -9.47 -8.95 -12.11
CA VAL A 93 -8.49 -7.94 -11.68
C VAL A 93 -8.67 -6.66 -12.51
N ARG A 94 -8.92 -5.54 -11.82
CA ARG A 94 -9.05 -4.20 -12.41
C ARG A 94 -7.83 -3.33 -12.19
N TRP A 95 -7.07 -3.60 -11.14
CA TRP A 95 -5.89 -2.82 -10.83
C TRP A 95 -4.92 -3.60 -9.95
N VAL A 96 -3.64 -3.34 -10.11
CA VAL A 96 -2.58 -3.91 -9.29
C VAL A 96 -1.50 -2.87 -8.96
N ALA A 97 -0.91 -2.99 -7.77
CA ALA A 97 0.23 -2.17 -7.38
C ALA A 97 1.10 -2.84 -6.34
N ASP A 98 2.36 -2.42 -6.30
CA ASP A 98 3.23 -2.65 -5.17
C ASP A 98 3.35 -1.36 -4.33
N VAL A 99 3.21 -1.53 -3.03
CA VAL A 99 3.35 -0.48 -2.01
C VAL A 99 4.57 -0.82 -1.15
N ILE A 100 5.54 0.09 -1.11
CA ILE A 100 6.77 -0.06 -0.34
C ILE A 100 6.77 0.96 0.80
N GLY A 101 6.95 0.46 2.04
CA GLY A 101 7.11 1.27 3.25
C GLY A 101 6.52 0.62 4.49
N GLN A 102 6.74 1.24 5.65
CA GLN A 102 6.19 0.80 6.93
C GLN A 102 4.81 1.42 7.14
N VAL A 103 3.75 0.62 7.03
CA VAL A 103 2.36 1.08 7.12
C VAL A 103 1.45 -0.03 7.63
N ASN A 104 0.36 0.34 8.31
CA ASN A 104 -0.67 -0.61 8.71
C ASN A 104 -1.42 -1.12 7.47
N ILE A 105 -1.62 -2.44 7.35
CA ILE A 105 -2.27 -3.03 6.18
C ILE A 105 -3.69 -2.49 5.92
N LYS A 106 -4.37 -2.02 6.97
CA LYS A 106 -5.68 -1.36 6.84
C LYS A 106 -5.58 -0.01 6.11
N GLU A 107 -4.54 0.77 6.40
CA GLU A 107 -4.30 2.08 5.76
C GLU A 107 -3.96 1.92 4.26
N ILE A 108 -3.34 0.80 3.87
CA ILE A 108 -3.15 0.47 2.45
C ILE A 108 -4.48 0.16 1.78
N GLY A 109 -5.36 -0.57 2.47
CA GLY A 109 -6.68 -0.90 1.94
C GLY A 109 -7.59 0.33 1.80
N ASP A 110 -7.42 1.36 2.62
CA ASP A 110 -8.29 2.55 2.65
C ASP A 110 -7.91 3.66 1.65
N ARG A 111 -6.73 3.61 1.02
CA ARG A 111 -6.25 4.60 0.04
C ARG A 111 -6.68 4.29 -1.39
#